data_AF-A0A6N4WU98-F1
#
_entry.id   AF-A0A6N4WU98-F1
#
_cell.length_a   1.000
_cell.length_b   1.000
_cell.length_c   1.000
_cell.angle_alpha   90.00
_cell.angle_beta   90.00
_cell.angle_gamma   90.00
#
_symmetry.space_group_name_H-M   'P 1'
#
loop_
_entity.id
_entity.type
_entity.pdbx_description
1 polymer ?
#
loop_
_entity_poly.entity_id
_entity_poly.type
_entity_poly.pdbx_seq_one_letter_code
_entity_poly.pdbx_strand_id
1 'polypeptide(L)'
;MEMLAPVLLILGGVIVFVGAIWFLIESFRESILWGLGCLIFAPVQLVFLILHWGVAKKPFGLQLLGFAIMFLGAWFTDSRSVPTY
;
A
#
# COMPACT_ATOMS: atom_id res chain seq x y z
N MET A 1 3.16 -26.10 8.84
CA MET A 1 3.04 -25.43 7.53
C MET A 1 1.82 -24.50 7.44
N GLU A 2 1.00 -24.40 8.49
CA GLU A 2 -0.28 -23.65 8.50
C GLU A 2 -0.13 -22.16 8.88
N MET A 3 1.01 -21.76 9.45
CA MET A 3 1.26 -20.36 9.87
C MET A 3 1.92 -19.46 8.82
N LEU A 4 2.37 -20.00 7.67
CA LEU A 4 3.11 -19.20 6.69
C LEU A 4 2.22 -18.22 5.90
N ALA A 5 0.99 -18.62 5.59
CA ALA A 5 0.02 -17.80 4.86
C ALA A 5 -0.36 -16.50 5.62
N PRO A 6 -0.75 -16.55 6.92
CA PRO A 6 -1.06 -15.33 7.65
C PRO A 6 0.17 -14.44 7.86
N VAL A 7 1.38 -15.02 8.00
CA VAL A 7 2.62 -14.24 8.12
C VAL A 7 2.91 -13.43 6.86
N LEU A 8 2.70 -14.00 5.66
CA LEU A 8 2.86 -13.27 4.41
C LEU A 8 1.83 -12.13 4.25
N LEU A 9 0.57 -12.38 4.64
CA LEU A 9 -0.47 -11.35 4.62
C LEU A 9 -0.17 -10.20 5.59
N ILE A 10 0.29 -10.52 6.80
CA ILE A 10 0.68 -9.52 7.79
C ILE A 10 1.87 -8.70 7.28
N LEU A 11 2.91 -9.35 6.73
CA LEU A 11 4.06 -8.66 6.14
C LEU A 11 3.65 -7.73 5.00
N GLY A 12 2.81 -8.19 4.08
CA GLY A 12 2.27 -7.36 3.00
C GLY A 12 1.48 -6.16 3.53
N GLY A 13 0.61 -6.39 4.51
CA GLY A 13 -0.15 -5.34 5.17
C GLY A 13 0.74 -4.29 5.84
N VAL A 14 1.80 -4.71 6.54
CA VAL A 14 2.77 -3.78 7.17
C VAL A 14 3.47 -2.93 6.12
N ILE A 15 3.89 -3.49 5.00
CA ILE A 15 4.55 -2.73 3.93
C ILE A 15 3.60 -1.69 3.33
N VAL A 16 2.33 -2.06 3.09
CA VAL A 16 1.31 -1.13 2.62
C VAL A 16 1.08 -0.01 3.64
N PHE A 17 1.01 -0.33 4.94
CA PHE A 17 0.88 0.67 6.01
C PHE A 17 2.07 1.62 6.06
N VAL A 18 3.30 1.11 5.97
CA VAL A 18 4.51 1.93 5.94
C VAL A 18 4.51 2.85 4.71
N GLY A 19 4.13 2.33 3.54
CA GLY A 19 3.98 3.13 2.32
C GLY A 19 2.91 4.21 2.44
N ALA A 20 1.76 3.89 3.06
CA ALA A 20 0.69 4.85 3.33
C ALA A 20 1.13 5.95 4.31
N ILE A 21 1.79 5.59 5.40
CA ILE A 21 2.33 6.56 6.37
C ILE A 21 3.37 7.46 5.71
N TRP A 22 4.27 6.90 4.90
CA TRP A 22 5.27 7.70 4.17
C TRP A 22 4.60 8.67 3.20
N PHE A 23 3.59 8.22 2.45
CA PHE A 23 2.81 9.08 1.55
C PHE A 23 2.12 10.21 2.32
N LEU A 24 1.54 9.88 3.48
CA LEU A 24 0.90 10.84 4.36
C LEU A 24 1.90 11.89 4.88
N ILE A 25 3.05 11.47 5.39
CA ILE A 25 4.11 12.36 5.87
C ILE A 25 4.54 13.32 4.75
N GLU A 26 4.78 12.81 3.54
CA GLU A 26 5.19 13.63 2.41
C GLU A 26 4.10 14.65 2.00
N SER A 27 2.82 14.25 2.05
CA SER A 27 1.70 15.16 1.76
C SER A 27 1.54 16.25 2.83
N PHE A 28 1.75 15.94 4.11
CA PHE A 28 1.74 16.93 5.20
C PHE A 28 2.96 17.86 5.16
N ARG A 29 4.12 17.36 4.73
CA ARG A 29 5.33 18.17 4.53
C ARG A 29 5.13 19.22 3.46
N GLU A 30 4.33 18.92 2.43
CA GLU A 30 4.07 19.86 1.36
C GLU A 30 2.94 20.84 1.68
N SER A 31 1.82 20.35 2.22
CA SER A 31 0.81 21.24 2.82
C SER A 31 -0.15 20.48 3.73
N ILE A 32 -0.54 21.12 4.84
CA ILE A 32 -1.54 20.57 5.77
C ILE A 32 -2.89 20.30 5.06
N LEU A 33 -3.28 21.13 4.10
CA LEU A 33 -4.49 20.92 3.29
C LEU A 33 -4.42 19.66 2.42
N TRP A 34 -3.26 19.38 1.83
CA TRP A 34 -3.04 18.17 1.03
C TRP A 34 -2.97 16.92 1.90
N GLY A 35 -2.31 16.99 3.06
CA GLY A 35 -2.30 15.90 4.04
C GLY A 35 -3.69 15.52 4.55
N LEU A 36 -4.50 16.52 4.89
CA LEU A 36 -5.89 16.29 5.32
C LEU A 36 -6.76 15.78 4.16
N GLY A 37 -6.57 16.31 2.95
CA GLY A 37 -7.24 15.84 1.73
C GLY A 37 -6.92 14.37 1.41
N CYS A 38 -5.65 13.98 1.48
CA CYS A 38 -5.21 12.59 1.31
C CYS A 38 -5.76 11.64 2.38
N LEU A 39 -5.89 12.10 3.63
CA LEU A 39 -6.41 11.31 4.75
C LEU A 39 -7.91 11.01 4.59
N ILE A 40 -8.70 12.00 4.14
CA ILE A 40 -10.16 11.90 4.07
C ILE A 40 -10.63 11.33 2.73
N PHE A 41 -9.91 11.65 1.63
CA PHE A 41 -10.30 11.26 0.28
C PHE A 41 -9.19 10.50 -0.44
N ALA A 42 -9.42 9.20 -0.64
CA ALA A 42 -8.61 8.36 -1.52
C ALA A 42 -8.34 8.95 -2.94
N PRO A 43 -9.32 9.57 -3.64
CA PRO A 43 -9.02 10.16 -4.96
C PRO A 43 -8.06 11.36 -4.89
N VAL A 44 -8.00 12.07 -3.75
CA VAL A 44 -7.05 13.17 -3.58
C VAL A 44 -5.60 12.64 -3.55
N GLN A 45 -5.37 11.41 -3.08
CA GLN A 45 -4.05 10.78 -3.15
C GLN A 45 -3.58 10.59 -4.59
N LEU A 46 -4.48 10.24 -5.52
CA LEU A 46 -4.17 10.13 -6.95
C LEU A 46 -3.86 11.50 -7.57
N VAL A 47 -4.63 12.53 -7.22
CA VAL A 47 -4.39 13.89 -7.70
C VAL A 47 -3.06 14.42 -7.18
N PHE A 48 -2.75 14.19 -5.90
CA PHE A 48 -1.47 14.56 -5.29
C PHE A 48 -0.30 13.78 -5.91
N LEU A 49 -0.48 12.50 -6.22
CA LEU A 49 0.51 11.68 -6.92
C LEU A 49 0.86 12.26 -8.30
N ILE A 50 -0.14 12.69 -9.07
CA ILE A 50 0.05 13.24 -10.41
C ILE A 50 0.69 14.63 -10.35
N LEU A 51 0.23 15.49 -9.43
CA LEU A 51 0.74 16.87 -9.27
C LEU A 51 2.14 16.90 -8.65
N HIS A 52 2.41 16.06 -7.65
CA HIS A 52 3.67 16.00 -6.90
C HIS A 52 4.47 14.74 -7.23
N TRP A 53 4.49 14.34 -8.51
CA TRP A 53 5.18 13.14 -9.00
C TRP A 53 6.65 13.03 -8.54
N GLY A 54 7.36 14.15 -8.45
CA GLY A 54 8.76 14.18 -8.00
C GLY A 54 8.96 13.67 -6.57
N VAL A 55 8.00 13.96 -5.68
CA VAL A 55 8.05 13.60 -4.26
C VAL A 55 7.31 12.28 -4.02
N ALA A 56 6.22 12.06 -4.75
CA ALA A 56 5.36 10.90 -4.63
C ALA A 56 5.95 9.61 -5.23
N LYS A 57 6.95 9.69 -6.13
CA LYS A 57 7.58 8.49 -6.73
C LYS A 57 8.18 7.52 -5.70
N LYS A 58 8.73 8.03 -4.59
CA LYS A 58 9.35 7.21 -3.54
C LYS A 58 8.30 6.42 -2.75
N PRO A 59 7.29 7.05 -2.14
CA PRO A 59 6.24 6.33 -1.43
C PRO A 59 5.36 5.50 -2.38
N PHE A 60 5.11 5.95 -3.61
CA PHE A 60 4.35 5.17 -4.59
C PHE A 60 5.09 3.89 -5.02
N GLY A 61 6.41 3.95 -5.22
CA GLY A 61 7.21 2.75 -5.50
C GLY A 61 7.17 1.73 -4.35
N LEU A 62 7.18 2.21 -3.11
CA LEU A 62 7.10 1.36 -1.91
C LEU A 62 5.68 0.78 -1.73
N GLN A 63 4.65 1.58 -2.01
CA GLN A 63 3.25 1.15 -2.00
C GLN A 63 2.96 0.12 -3.11
N LEU A 64 3.49 0.33 -4.32
CA LEU A 64 3.41 -0.61 -5.43
C LEU A 64 4.13 -1.92 -5.14
N LEU A 65 5.30 -1.86 -4.49
CA LEU A 65 6.02 -3.05 -4.02
C LEU A 65 5.19 -3.82 -2.98
N GLY A 66 4.59 -3.12 -2.02
CA GLY A 66 3.67 -3.72 -1.04
C GLY A 66 2.45 -4.37 -1.69
N PHE A 67 1.85 -3.70 -2.68
CA PHE A 67 0.73 -4.24 -3.46
C PHE A 67 1.14 -5.48 -4.25
N ALA A 68 2.32 -5.46 -4.89
CA ALA A 68 2.86 -6.61 -5.61
C ALA A 68 3.08 -7.81 -4.68
N ILE A 69 3.62 -7.57 -3.48
CA ILE A 69 3.81 -8.61 -2.45
C ILE A 69 2.45 -9.16 -1.97
N MET A 70 1.47 -8.30 -1.69
CA MET A 70 0.11 -8.76 -1.33
C MET A 70 -0.54 -9.56 -2.44
N PHE A 71 -0.37 -9.14 -3.70
CA PHE A 71 -0.93 -9.84 -4.86
C PHE A 71 -0.31 -11.21 -5.04
N LEU A 72 1.02 -11.32 -4.91
CA LEU A 72 1.73 -12.60 -4.93
C LEU A 72 1.32 -13.49 -3.75
N GLY A 73 1.14 -12.92 -2.56
CA GLY A 73 0.67 -13.64 -1.38
C GLY A 73 -0.77 -14.15 -1.53
N ALA A 74 -1.67 -13.34 -2.10
CA ALA A 74 -3.05 -13.71 -2.41
C ALA A 74 -3.09 -14.83 -3.46
N TRP A 75 -2.30 -14.74 -4.53
CA TRP A 75 -2.19 -15.79 -5.55
C TRP A 75 -1.66 -17.11 -4.96
N PHE A 76 -0.68 -17.03 -4.06
CA PHE A 76 -0.16 -18.20 -3.34
C PHE A 76 -1.13 -18.75 -2.28
N THR A 77 -2.09 -17.95 -1.82
CA THR A 77 -3.14 -18.37 -0.88
C THR A 77 -4.31 -19.01 -1.62
N ASP A 78 -4.72 -18.43 -2.75
CA ASP A 78 -5.77 -18.95 -3.63
C ASP A 78 -5.42 -20.33 -4.21
N SER A 79 -4.16 -20.52 -4.63
CA SER A 79 -3.65 -21.83 -5.05
C SER A 79 -3.63 -22.89 -3.95
N ARG A 80 -3.84 -22.52 -2.68
CA ARG A 80 -4.00 -23.44 -1.55
C ARG A 80 -5.44 -23.64 -1.08
N SER A 81 -6.39 -22.83 -1.57
CA SER A 81 -7.81 -22.93 -1.24
C SER A 81 -8.65 -23.70 -2.26
N VAL A 82 -8.02 -24.47 -3.18
CA VAL A 82 -8.76 -25.47 -3.97
C VAL A 82 -9.44 -26.43 -2.98
N PRO A 83 -10.78 -26.41 -2.85
CA PRO A 83 -11.48 -27.36 -2.01
C PRO A 83 -11.34 -28.70 -2.74
N THR A 84 -10.55 -29.62 -2.20
CA THR A 84 -10.68 -31.03 -2.57
C THR A 84 -12.05 -31.48 -2.06
N TYR A 85 -13.04 -31.47 -2.96
CA TYR A 85 -14.34 -32.10 -2.77
C TYR A 85 -14.19 -33.61 -2.61
#